data_AF-A0A1J5X1W9-F1
#
_entry.id   AF-A0A1J5X1W9-F1
#
_cell.length_a   1.000
_cell.length_b   1.000
_cell.length_c   1.000
_cell.angle_alpha   90.00
_cell.angle_beta   90.00
_cell.angle_gamma   90.00
#
_symmetry.space_group_name_H-M   'P 1'
#
loop_
_entity.id
_entity.type
_entity.pdbx_description
1 polymer ?
#
loop_
_entity_poly.entity_id
_entity_poly.type
_entity_poly.pdbx_seq_one_letter_code
_entity_poly.pdbx_strand_id
1 'polypeptide(L)'
;MSQHGDDETSFGEIDDVLSDADEFARPIEEDSEEEPEETPEEPPGEEDPGERPGKKFGCWDLFVCLTTFLISNCLLSVCGRMKTREKRWLWREKAALCLVIFFLMGASGVLTFGLSSFLCSDEDVNYPAKNVLSSRSQNQFLIHGRVYVIEDIERFRRENTKQVAKVFNGDTKELSLYFQRDTGTCKPVFPCYNPGTGEEYTCLSFKDVFIPKKCKVSNKTKAGFEWGEVSTQKLLVFNGHVLDMRAYFYTRNARGSGFVPYGSETDRVIRGCMGGDCTMQLSFLRKEEQDCLLKQNTIGYIDTKTFGCFIAEAVSVATFICVFGILFGKMFLATVFSWTMGRFLGRMEKKQKQTAEEGDSASLFGESTLGGSGFGAVEAGEAAQSITQQREKMFSLADRARMNVCILVTCYSESEEGMKKTFDSVVSTDYPDDHKLLCVITDGLVRGESNTATTAEVVLSLFTVEEETPPVAYIAVAGGAKHVNMARVYSGWYEHDGHRV
;
A
#
# COMPACT_ATOMS: atom_id res chain seq x y z
N MET A 1 -21.91 -85.79 -19.42
CA MET A 1 -23.10 -85.90 -20.30
C MET A 1 -23.16 -84.57 -21.04
N SER A 2 -22.89 -84.61 -22.36
CA SER A 2 -23.13 -83.64 -23.45
C SER A 2 -23.32 -82.15 -23.15
N GLN A 3 -22.91 -81.19 -23.99
CA GLN A 3 -22.08 -81.05 -25.20
C GLN A 3 -22.33 -79.60 -25.67
N HIS A 4 -21.33 -79.01 -26.34
CA HIS A 4 -21.44 -77.98 -27.40
C HIS A 4 -22.01 -76.59 -27.06
N GLY A 5 -21.51 -75.50 -27.63
CA GLY A 5 -20.51 -75.31 -28.67
C GLY A 5 -20.35 -73.82 -28.99
N ASP A 6 -19.14 -73.49 -29.46
CA ASP A 6 -18.79 -72.62 -30.60
C ASP A 6 -19.27 -71.14 -30.64
N ASP A 7 -18.33 -70.19 -30.62
CA ASP A 7 -17.84 -69.49 -31.84
C ASP A 7 -16.97 -68.23 -31.55
N GLU A 8 -15.77 -68.28 -32.13
CA GLU A 8 -15.05 -67.27 -32.94
C GLU A 8 -14.91 -65.76 -32.59
N THR A 9 -13.63 -65.33 -32.61
CA THR A 9 -13.05 -64.15 -33.31
C THR A 9 -12.99 -62.74 -32.68
N SER A 10 -11.77 -62.39 -32.26
CA SER A 10 -10.89 -61.36 -32.89
C SER A 10 -10.68 -59.96 -32.26
N PHE A 11 -9.39 -59.60 -32.28
CA PHE A 11 -8.71 -58.29 -32.45
C PHE A 11 -8.50 -57.32 -31.27
N GLY A 12 -7.22 -57.05 -30.98
CA GLY A 12 -6.72 -55.86 -30.29
C GLY A 12 -5.39 -56.02 -29.53
N GLU A 13 -4.26 -55.92 -30.24
CA GLU A 13 -2.87 -55.75 -29.73
C GLU A 13 -2.70 -54.56 -28.76
N ILE A 14 -1.66 -54.62 -27.90
CA ILE A 14 -0.39 -53.86 -28.02
C ILE A 14 0.57 -54.38 -26.94
N ASP A 15 1.52 -55.20 -27.38
CA ASP A 15 2.83 -55.41 -26.77
C ASP A 15 3.73 -54.21 -27.17
N ASP A 16 4.47 -53.64 -26.21
CA ASP A 16 5.85 -53.18 -26.41
C ASP A 16 6.39 -52.53 -25.12
N VAL A 17 7.71 -52.62 -24.97
CA VAL A 17 8.57 -52.04 -23.90
C VAL A 17 8.78 -52.95 -22.67
N LEU A 18 9.34 -54.13 -22.94
CA LEU A 18 10.12 -54.93 -21.99
C LEU A 18 11.39 -55.44 -22.71
N SER A 19 12.33 -54.53 -22.94
CA SER A 19 13.72 -54.86 -23.25
C SER A 19 14.63 -53.73 -22.78
N ASP A 20 15.81 -54.08 -22.26
CA ASP A 20 16.97 -53.22 -21.96
C ASP A 20 17.14 -52.73 -20.51
N ALA A 21 17.10 -53.66 -19.56
CA ALA A 21 17.54 -53.41 -18.18
C ALA A 21 18.47 -54.51 -17.64
N ASP A 22 19.44 -54.99 -18.42
CA ASP A 22 20.41 -56.00 -17.96
C ASP A 22 21.82 -55.90 -18.58
N GLU A 23 22.32 -54.68 -18.81
CA GLU A 23 23.70 -54.48 -19.30
C GLU A 23 24.39 -53.28 -18.66
N PHE A 24 24.67 -53.32 -17.35
CA PHE A 24 25.73 -52.47 -16.77
C PHE A 24 26.27 -53.02 -15.44
N ALA A 25 26.70 -54.29 -15.44
CA ALA A 25 27.47 -54.85 -14.33
C ALA A 25 28.47 -55.89 -14.84
N ARG A 26 29.71 -55.48 -15.14
CA ARG A 26 30.89 -56.35 -15.08
C ARG A 26 32.19 -55.56 -14.81
N PRO A 27 33.22 -56.21 -14.22
CA PRO A 27 34.35 -55.58 -13.54
C PRO A 27 35.49 -55.24 -14.49
N ILE A 28 36.32 -54.27 -14.09
CA ILE A 28 37.54 -53.85 -14.78
C ILE A 28 38.66 -54.82 -14.40
N GLU A 29 39.19 -55.58 -15.37
CA GLU A 29 40.45 -56.31 -15.24
C GLU A 29 41.64 -55.39 -15.58
N GLU A 30 42.71 -55.55 -14.81
CA GLU A 30 44.01 -54.90 -14.94
C GLU A 30 44.76 -55.40 -16.18
N ASP A 31 45.34 -54.49 -16.95
CA ASP A 31 46.53 -54.76 -17.76
C ASP A 31 47.59 -53.68 -17.49
N SER A 32 48.82 -54.16 -17.33
CA SER A 32 50.00 -53.56 -16.72
C SER A 32 50.98 -52.93 -17.72
N GLU A 33 51.95 -52.18 -17.17
CA GLU A 33 53.26 -51.74 -17.76
C GLU A 33 53.19 -50.53 -18.72
N GLU A 34 54.05 -49.49 -18.69
CA GLU A 34 55.35 -49.18 -18.06
C GLU A 34 55.58 -47.64 -18.19
N GLU A 35 56.24 -46.97 -17.22
CA GLU A 35 56.70 -45.57 -17.32
C GLU A 35 57.91 -45.43 -18.28
N PRO A 36 58.18 -44.24 -18.88
CA PRO A 36 59.31 -43.45 -18.33
C PRO A 36 59.26 -41.91 -18.45
N GLU A 37 59.94 -41.31 -17.47
CA GLU A 37 60.73 -40.07 -17.44
C GLU A 37 60.09 -38.67 -17.53
N GLU A 38 60.26 -37.94 -16.42
CA GLU A 38 60.07 -36.50 -16.25
C GLU A 38 60.91 -35.66 -17.24
N THR A 39 60.27 -34.64 -17.83
CA THR A 39 60.95 -33.42 -18.28
C THR A 39 60.23 -32.19 -17.71
N PRO A 40 60.95 -31.09 -17.41
CA PRO A 40 60.47 -30.07 -16.48
C PRO A 40 59.36 -29.20 -17.09
N GLU A 41 58.31 -28.94 -16.30
CA GLU A 41 57.22 -28.01 -16.65
C GLU A 41 57.76 -26.63 -17.05
N GLU A 42 57.52 -26.22 -18.30
CA GLU A 42 57.35 -24.80 -18.64
C GLU A 42 55.92 -24.38 -18.25
N PRO A 43 55.72 -23.17 -17.69
CA PRO A 43 54.40 -22.76 -17.21
C PRO A 43 53.43 -22.60 -18.39
N PRO A 44 52.29 -23.33 -18.45
CA PRO A 44 51.31 -23.09 -19.49
C PRO A 44 50.67 -21.72 -19.23
N GLY A 45 50.75 -20.91 -20.27
CA GLY A 45 50.33 -19.52 -20.29
C GLY A 45 48.86 -19.32 -19.94
N GLU A 46 48.62 -18.07 -19.57
CA GLU A 46 47.32 -17.44 -19.35
C GLU A 46 46.43 -17.63 -20.61
N GLU A 47 45.61 -18.67 -20.64
CA GLU A 47 44.57 -18.83 -21.65
C GLU A 47 43.32 -18.02 -21.27
N ASP A 48 42.99 -17.09 -22.16
CA ASP A 48 41.86 -16.15 -22.15
C ASP A 48 40.53 -16.90 -21.93
N PRO A 49 39.69 -16.51 -20.95
CA PRO A 49 38.49 -17.27 -20.63
C PRO A 49 37.47 -17.18 -21.76
N GLY A 50 37.13 -18.36 -22.29
CA GLY A 50 36.13 -18.60 -23.31
C GLY A 50 34.86 -17.74 -23.19
N GLU A 51 34.49 -17.16 -24.32
CA GLU A 51 33.25 -16.46 -24.57
C GLU A 51 32.03 -17.28 -24.14
N ARG A 52 31.19 -16.70 -23.28
CA ARG A 52 29.81 -17.15 -23.10
C ARG A 52 29.04 -16.88 -24.41
N PRO A 53 28.07 -17.72 -24.81
CA PRO A 53 27.18 -17.38 -25.92
C PRO A 53 26.55 -16.01 -25.65
N GLY A 54 26.78 -15.07 -26.56
CA GLY A 54 26.54 -13.64 -26.38
C GLY A 54 25.12 -13.34 -25.92
N LYS A 55 24.96 -13.08 -24.61
CA LYS A 55 23.72 -12.52 -24.06
C LYS A 55 23.61 -11.11 -24.63
N LYS A 56 22.67 -10.88 -25.55
CA LYS A 56 22.40 -9.56 -26.12
C LYS A 56 22.17 -8.57 -24.98
N PHE A 57 22.96 -7.51 -24.92
CA PHE A 57 22.82 -6.44 -23.92
C PHE A 57 21.39 -5.90 -23.97
N GLY A 58 20.62 -6.16 -22.91
CA GLY A 58 19.23 -5.75 -22.81
C GLY A 58 19.07 -4.31 -22.34
N CYS A 59 17.84 -3.77 -22.47
CA CYS A 59 17.49 -2.46 -21.91
C CYS A 59 17.68 -2.42 -20.38
N TRP A 60 17.48 -3.55 -19.70
CA TRP A 60 17.74 -3.71 -18.27
C TRP A 60 19.22 -3.59 -17.91
N ASP A 61 20.10 -4.23 -18.69
CA ASP A 61 21.55 -4.20 -18.45
C ASP A 61 22.10 -2.76 -18.61
N LEU A 62 21.57 -2.01 -19.58
CA LEU A 62 21.86 -0.59 -19.77
C LEU A 62 21.37 0.26 -18.58
N PHE A 63 20.16 0.00 -18.09
CA PHE A 63 19.60 0.69 -16.92
C PHE A 63 20.43 0.44 -15.64
N VAL A 64 20.83 -0.80 -15.40
CA VAL A 64 21.71 -1.18 -14.26
C VAL A 64 23.05 -0.47 -14.38
N CYS A 65 23.63 -0.40 -15.58
CA CYS A 65 24.88 0.34 -15.80
C CYS A 65 24.75 1.85 -15.56
N LEU A 66 23.67 2.48 -16.05
CA LEU A 66 23.41 3.91 -15.88
C LEU A 66 23.19 4.30 -14.42
N THR A 67 22.39 3.51 -13.69
CA THR A 67 22.05 3.80 -12.28
C THR A 67 23.22 3.55 -11.33
N THR A 68 24.09 2.59 -11.64
CA THR A 68 25.27 2.24 -10.81
C THR A 68 26.58 2.79 -11.37
N PHE A 69 26.54 3.70 -12.35
CA PHE A 69 27.73 4.24 -13.01
C PHE A 69 28.65 5.00 -12.04
N LEU A 70 28.07 5.68 -11.04
CA LEU A 70 28.80 6.42 -10.01
C LEU A 70 29.66 5.51 -9.11
N ILE A 71 29.44 4.20 -9.13
CA ILE A 71 30.17 3.22 -8.32
C ILE A 71 31.08 2.43 -9.26
N SER A 72 32.33 2.89 -9.35
CA SER A 72 33.37 2.29 -10.19
C SER A 72 33.70 0.86 -9.74
N ASN A 73 34.10 0.01 -10.70
CA ASN A 73 34.54 -1.37 -10.44
C ASN A 73 35.73 -1.43 -9.46
N CYS A 74 36.53 -0.37 -9.41
CA CYS A 74 37.66 -0.26 -8.50
C CYS A 74 37.20 -0.16 -7.03
N LEU A 75 36.20 0.69 -6.74
CA LEU A 75 35.59 0.84 -5.42
C LEU A 75 34.97 -0.47 -4.90
N LEU A 76 34.28 -1.21 -5.77
CA LEU A 76 33.68 -2.50 -5.41
C LEU A 76 34.73 -3.60 -5.17
N SER A 77 35.86 -3.54 -5.89
CA SER A 77 36.95 -4.49 -5.70
C SER A 77 37.77 -4.24 -4.43
N VAL A 78 37.95 -2.96 -4.05
CA VAL A 78 38.79 -2.54 -2.92
C VAL A 78 38.00 -2.47 -1.62
N CYS A 79 36.84 -1.77 -1.59
CA CYS A 79 36.01 -1.67 -0.38
C CYS A 79 35.03 -2.83 -0.22
N GLY A 80 34.54 -3.40 -1.32
CA GLY A 80 33.50 -4.45 -1.30
C GLY A 80 34.02 -5.89 -1.28
N ARG A 81 35.34 -6.12 -1.39
CA ARG A 81 35.96 -7.46 -1.52
C ARG A 81 35.35 -8.34 -2.64
N MET A 82 34.65 -7.76 -3.61
CA MET A 82 34.01 -8.47 -4.71
C MET A 82 34.96 -8.59 -5.90
N LYS A 83 35.80 -9.63 -5.88
CA LYS A 83 36.84 -9.86 -6.91
C LYS A 83 36.27 -10.39 -8.24
N THR A 84 35.22 -11.22 -8.21
CA THR A 84 34.64 -11.86 -9.40
C THR A 84 33.70 -10.91 -10.16
N ARG A 85 33.79 -10.90 -11.50
CA ARG A 85 32.93 -10.08 -12.38
C ARG A 85 31.43 -10.37 -12.17
N GLU A 86 31.08 -11.64 -11.95
CA GLU A 86 29.70 -12.08 -11.74
C GLU A 86 29.12 -11.55 -10.43
N LYS A 87 29.87 -11.62 -9.33
CA LYS A 87 29.46 -11.08 -8.02
C LYS A 87 29.19 -9.58 -8.09
N ARG A 88 30.06 -8.83 -8.80
CA ARG A 88 29.86 -7.39 -9.01
C ARG A 88 28.61 -7.09 -9.84
N TRP A 89 28.31 -7.91 -10.83
CA TRP A 89 27.11 -7.73 -11.66
C TRP A 89 25.82 -7.96 -10.86
N LEU A 90 25.74 -9.06 -10.11
CA LEU A 90 24.62 -9.35 -9.21
C LEU A 90 24.40 -8.23 -8.19
N TRP A 91 25.48 -7.70 -7.61
CA TRP A 91 25.38 -6.56 -6.70
C TRP A 91 24.79 -5.32 -7.38
N ARG A 92 25.22 -5.01 -8.61
CA ARG A 92 24.69 -3.86 -9.38
C ARG A 92 23.20 -4.02 -9.67
N GLU A 93 22.73 -5.23 -10.01
CA GLU A 93 21.31 -5.50 -10.21
C GLU A 93 20.49 -5.27 -8.92
N LYS A 94 21.01 -5.73 -7.76
CA LYS A 94 20.34 -5.52 -6.47
C LYS A 94 20.33 -4.04 -6.05
N ALA A 95 21.42 -3.32 -6.29
CA ALA A 95 21.49 -1.88 -6.01
C ALA A 95 20.51 -1.07 -6.90
N ALA A 96 20.40 -1.42 -8.18
CA ALA A 96 19.44 -0.81 -9.09
C ALA A 96 17.99 -1.03 -8.63
N LEU A 97 17.65 -2.24 -8.15
CA LEU A 97 16.34 -2.53 -7.57
C LEU A 97 16.04 -1.68 -6.32
N CYS A 98 17.02 -1.51 -5.43
CA CYS A 98 16.85 -0.67 -4.23
C CYS A 98 16.61 0.80 -4.61
N LEU A 99 17.31 1.30 -5.63
CA LEU A 99 17.15 2.64 -6.15
C LEU A 99 15.76 2.85 -6.78
N VAL A 100 15.25 1.88 -7.56
CA VAL A 100 13.88 1.92 -8.10
C VAL A 100 12.86 1.98 -6.98
N ILE A 101 12.99 1.15 -5.94
CA ILE A 101 12.09 1.16 -4.78
C ILE A 101 12.13 2.52 -4.07
N PHE A 102 13.32 3.10 -3.89
CA PHE A 102 13.48 4.42 -3.28
C PHE A 102 12.73 5.51 -4.06
N PHE A 103 12.87 5.54 -5.39
CA PHE A 103 12.15 6.51 -6.22
C PHE A 103 10.63 6.28 -6.22
N LEU A 104 10.17 5.02 -6.25
CA LEU A 104 8.74 4.71 -6.16
C LEU A 104 8.14 5.14 -4.81
N MET A 105 8.86 4.90 -3.71
CA MET A 105 8.47 5.37 -2.37
C MET A 105 8.46 6.90 -2.28
N GLY A 106 9.47 7.57 -2.84
CA GLY A 106 9.53 9.04 -2.91
C GLY A 106 8.37 9.62 -3.73
N ALA A 107 8.11 9.06 -4.91
CA ALA A 107 6.99 9.47 -5.76
C ALA A 107 5.63 9.24 -5.07
N SER A 108 5.45 8.10 -4.41
CA SER A 108 4.26 7.84 -3.60
C SER A 108 4.09 8.88 -2.48
N GLY A 109 5.16 9.24 -1.77
CA GLY A 109 5.10 10.26 -0.72
C GLY A 109 4.73 11.65 -1.25
N VAL A 110 5.28 12.04 -2.41
CA VAL A 110 4.92 13.29 -3.08
C VAL A 110 3.47 13.28 -3.54
N LEU A 111 2.96 12.16 -4.05
CA LEU A 111 1.55 12.05 -4.45
C LEU A 111 0.61 12.15 -3.24
N THR A 112 0.96 11.53 -2.12
CA THR A 112 0.12 11.55 -0.91
C THR A 112 0.12 12.91 -0.23
N PHE A 113 1.29 13.56 -0.06
CA PHE A 113 1.42 14.78 0.75
C PHE A 113 1.75 16.05 -0.04
N GLY A 114 2.40 15.93 -1.20
CA GLY A 114 2.89 17.07 -1.98
C GLY A 114 1.94 17.56 -3.06
N LEU A 115 1.02 16.72 -3.55
CA LEU A 115 0.15 17.05 -4.68
C LEU A 115 -0.73 18.28 -4.42
N SER A 116 -1.24 18.43 -3.20
CA SER A 116 -2.03 19.59 -2.79
C SER A 116 -1.21 20.88 -2.81
N SER A 117 0.07 20.84 -2.45
CA SER A 117 0.94 22.03 -2.50
C SER A 117 1.34 22.42 -3.92
N PHE A 118 1.39 21.47 -4.86
CA PHE A 118 1.69 21.76 -6.27
C PHE A 118 0.47 22.26 -7.05
N LEU A 119 -0.72 21.74 -6.76
CA LEU A 119 -1.95 22.05 -7.50
C LEU A 119 -2.80 23.17 -6.87
N CYS A 120 -2.71 23.37 -5.55
CA CYS A 120 -3.34 24.52 -4.88
C CYS A 120 -2.29 25.64 -4.77
N SER A 121 -2.31 26.61 -5.69
CA SER A 121 -1.53 27.85 -5.54
C SER A 121 -2.28 28.83 -4.63
N ASP A 122 -1.60 29.38 -3.62
CA ASP A 122 -2.17 30.29 -2.62
C ASP A 122 -2.65 31.63 -3.19
N GLU A 123 -2.28 31.99 -4.43
CA GLU A 123 -2.64 33.29 -5.03
C GLU A 123 -4.14 33.43 -5.37
N ASP A 124 -4.85 32.31 -5.56
CA ASP A 124 -6.28 32.31 -5.93
C ASP A 124 -7.23 31.98 -4.77
N VAL A 125 -6.70 31.64 -3.59
CA VAL A 125 -7.52 31.22 -2.45
C VAL A 125 -7.98 32.45 -1.66
N ASN A 126 -9.29 32.60 -1.53
CA ASN A 126 -9.85 33.67 -0.70
C ASN A 126 -9.53 33.41 0.77
N TYR A 127 -9.17 34.44 1.53
CA TYR A 127 -9.01 34.32 2.97
C TYR A 127 -10.38 34.17 3.62
N PRO A 128 -10.62 33.12 4.44
CA PRO A 128 -11.94 32.89 5.03
C PRO A 128 -12.41 34.09 5.86
N ALA A 129 -13.53 34.69 5.47
CA ALA A 129 -14.13 35.84 6.13
C ALA A 129 -14.47 35.51 7.59
N LYS A 130 -14.93 34.29 7.85
CA LYS A 130 -15.12 33.72 9.19
C LYS A 130 -13.95 33.96 10.13
N ASN A 131 -12.72 33.77 9.66
CA ASN A 131 -11.52 33.90 10.48
C ASN A 131 -11.29 35.34 10.93
N VAL A 132 -11.72 36.33 10.14
CA VAL A 132 -11.70 37.75 10.50
C VAL A 132 -12.84 38.07 11.47
N LEU A 133 -14.06 37.73 11.05
CA LEU A 133 -15.31 38.09 11.75
C LEU A 133 -15.40 37.45 13.14
N SER A 134 -14.95 36.20 13.28
CA SER A 134 -14.95 35.45 14.55
C SER A 134 -13.63 35.55 15.32
N SER A 135 -12.61 36.22 14.78
CA SER A 135 -11.31 36.31 15.46
C SER A 135 -11.45 36.92 16.85
N ARG A 136 -10.66 36.47 17.82
CA ARG A 136 -10.46 37.23 19.07
C ARG A 136 -9.55 38.43 18.88
N SER A 137 -8.72 38.41 17.84
CA SER A 137 -7.80 39.51 17.53
C SER A 137 -8.56 40.76 17.09
N GLN A 138 -8.24 41.92 17.65
CA GLN A 138 -8.90 43.19 17.31
C GLN A 138 -8.25 43.92 16.12
N ASN A 139 -7.31 43.28 15.43
CA ASN A 139 -6.44 43.94 14.47
C ASN A 139 -6.73 43.57 13.01
N GLN A 140 -7.75 42.76 12.75
CA GLN A 140 -8.17 42.34 11.41
C GLN A 140 -9.55 42.88 11.09
N PHE A 141 -9.70 43.46 9.91
CA PHE A 141 -10.94 44.10 9.46
C PHE A 141 -11.23 43.75 8.01
N LEU A 142 -12.51 43.66 7.67
CA LEU A 142 -13.01 43.44 6.32
C LEU A 142 -13.55 44.75 5.76
N ILE A 143 -12.99 45.22 4.65
CA ILE A 143 -13.47 46.43 3.95
C ILE A 143 -13.53 46.14 2.44
N HIS A 144 -14.73 46.26 1.87
CA HIS A 144 -15.05 46.08 0.45
C HIS A 144 -14.48 44.79 -0.15
N GLY A 145 -14.63 43.66 0.56
CA GLY A 145 -14.16 42.36 0.08
C GLY A 145 -12.66 42.09 0.21
N ARG A 146 -11.93 42.93 0.97
CA ARG A 146 -10.51 42.72 1.28
C ARG A 146 -10.26 42.69 2.77
N VAL A 147 -9.32 41.84 3.16
CA VAL A 147 -8.87 41.72 4.55
C VAL A 147 -7.71 42.69 4.79
N TYR A 148 -7.85 43.50 5.82
CA TYR A 148 -6.84 44.44 6.30
C TYR A 148 -6.36 44.02 7.68
N VAL A 149 -5.06 43.83 7.81
CA VAL A 149 -4.41 43.55 9.10
C VAL A 149 -3.58 44.76 9.51
N ILE A 150 -3.87 45.30 10.70
CA ILE A 150 -3.22 46.49 11.27
C ILE A 150 -2.35 46.05 12.46
N GLU A 151 -1.04 45.95 12.30
CA GLU A 151 -0.17 45.38 13.36
C GLU A 151 -0.29 46.10 14.72
N ASP A 152 -0.29 47.44 14.73
CA ASP A 152 -0.40 48.27 15.94
C ASP A 152 -1.72 49.05 15.91
N ILE A 153 -2.81 48.38 16.30
CA ILE A 153 -4.17 48.93 16.27
C ILE A 153 -4.36 50.08 17.26
N GLU A 154 -3.69 50.04 18.42
CA GLU A 154 -3.81 51.08 19.44
C GLU A 154 -3.17 52.39 19.00
N ARG A 155 -1.97 52.33 18.38
CA ARG A 155 -1.37 53.52 17.76
C ARG A 155 -2.23 54.03 16.62
N PHE A 156 -2.71 53.13 15.76
CA PHE A 156 -3.59 53.50 14.66
C PHE A 156 -4.83 54.26 15.16
N ARG A 157 -5.51 53.78 16.20
CA ARG A 157 -6.68 54.44 16.80
C ARG A 157 -6.34 55.81 17.39
N ARG A 158 -5.18 55.95 18.05
CA ARG A 158 -4.76 57.20 18.72
C ARG A 158 -4.38 58.31 17.74
N GLU A 159 -3.72 57.96 16.64
CA GLU A 159 -3.20 58.93 15.65
C GLU A 159 -4.23 59.28 14.57
N ASN A 160 -5.36 58.57 14.51
CA ASN A 160 -6.46 58.85 13.59
C ASN A 160 -7.51 59.81 14.19
N THR A 161 -8.42 60.28 13.33
CA THR A 161 -9.57 61.07 13.78
C THR A 161 -10.47 60.27 14.71
N LYS A 162 -11.20 60.97 15.60
CA LYS A 162 -12.15 60.33 16.54
C LYS A 162 -13.18 59.45 15.83
N GLN A 163 -13.58 59.82 14.62
CA GLN A 163 -14.54 59.08 13.80
C GLN A 163 -13.96 57.76 13.32
N VAL A 164 -12.75 57.76 12.77
CA VAL A 164 -12.04 56.54 12.34
C VAL A 164 -11.77 55.66 13.56
N ALA A 165 -11.24 56.22 14.64
CA ALA A 165 -10.98 55.48 15.87
C ALA A 165 -12.24 54.79 16.42
N LYS A 166 -13.40 55.46 16.37
CA LYS A 166 -14.69 54.90 16.80
C LYS A 166 -15.11 53.69 15.95
N VAL A 167 -14.98 53.77 14.63
CA VAL A 167 -15.35 52.66 13.72
C VAL A 167 -14.44 51.45 13.95
N PHE A 168 -13.13 51.65 14.07
CA PHE A 168 -12.17 50.57 14.32
C PHE A 168 -12.13 50.06 15.77
N ASN A 169 -12.89 50.69 16.67
CA ASN A 169 -13.11 50.25 18.05
C ASN A 169 -14.51 49.65 18.26
N GLY A 170 -15.34 49.64 17.22
CA GLY A 170 -16.68 49.05 17.29
C GLY A 170 -16.65 47.53 17.36
N ASP A 171 -17.81 46.95 17.67
CA ASP A 171 -17.96 45.50 17.83
C ASP A 171 -17.94 44.73 16.50
N THR A 172 -18.22 45.42 15.39
CA THR A 172 -18.17 44.81 14.05
C THR A 172 -16.80 44.94 13.41
N LYS A 173 -16.37 43.87 12.76
CA LYS A 173 -15.14 43.82 11.95
C LYS A 173 -15.39 43.91 10.46
N GLU A 174 -16.64 43.73 10.04
CA GLU A 174 -17.10 44.10 8.71
C GLU A 174 -17.38 45.59 8.74
N LEU A 175 -16.51 46.35 8.05
CA LEU A 175 -16.54 47.80 8.05
C LEU A 175 -16.98 48.37 6.69
N SER A 176 -17.33 47.53 5.71
CA SER A 176 -17.67 47.98 4.35
C SER A 176 -18.80 49.00 4.30
N LEU A 177 -19.76 48.92 5.22
CA LEU A 177 -20.89 49.87 5.27
C LEU A 177 -20.51 51.26 5.80
N TYR A 178 -19.34 51.41 6.44
CA TYR A 178 -18.86 52.71 6.93
C TYR A 178 -18.01 53.47 5.90
N PHE A 179 -17.52 52.77 4.87
CA PHE A 179 -16.59 53.33 3.88
C PHE A 179 -17.29 53.73 2.59
N GLN A 180 -16.88 54.88 2.05
CA GLN A 180 -17.34 55.35 0.76
C GLN A 180 -16.85 54.43 -0.35
N ARG A 181 -17.78 54.04 -1.23
CA ARG A 181 -17.47 53.29 -2.46
C ARG A 181 -17.37 54.22 -3.65
N ASP A 182 -16.51 53.87 -4.59
CA ASP A 182 -16.49 54.51 -5.90
C ASP A 182 -17.66 53.97 -6.74
N THR A 183 -18.72 54.76 -6.80
CA THR A 183 -19.98 54.39 -7.47
C THR A 183 -20.06 54.88 -8.91
N GLY A 184 -19.11 55.70 -9.38
CA GLY A 184 -19.12 56.25 -10.73
C GLY A 184 -20.46 56.91 -11.11
N THR A 185 -21.13 56.36 -12.13
CA THR A 185 -22.43 56.86 -12.65
C THR A 185 -23.66 56.26 -11.96
N CYS A 186 -23.49 55.37 -10.98
CA CYS A 186 -24.59 54.63 -10.37
C CYS A 186 -25.51 55.53 -9.54
N LYS A 187 -26.82 55.46 -9.83
CA LYS A 187 -27.88 56.18 -9.12
C LYS A 187 -29.02 55.24 -8.75
N PRO A 188 -29.58 55.31 -7.52
CA PRO A 188 -29.14 56.16 -6.41
C PRO A 188 -27.80 55.68 -5.81
N VAL A 189 -27.10 56.58 -5.12
CA VAL A 189 -25.95 56.21 -4.29
C VAL A 189 -26.48 55.87 -2.90
N PHE A 190 -26.12 54.70 -2.37
CA PHE A 190 -26.50 54.31 -1.03
C PHE A 190 -25.65 55.02 0.02
N PRO A 191 -26.27 55.47 1.13
CA PRO A 191 -25.55 56.09 2.22
C PRO A 191 -24.69 55.06 2.95
N CYS A 192 -23.65 55.54 3.63
CA CYS A 192 -22.97 54.70 4.61
C CYS A 192 -23.91 54.46 5.80
N TYR A 193 -23.84 53.27 6.35
CA TYR A 193 -24.82 52.77 7.30
C TYR A 193 -24.12 52.15 8.49
N ASN A 194 -24.54 52.53 9.70
CA ASN A 194 -24.03 51.91 10.91
C ASN A 194 -24.88 50.66 11.24
N PRO A 195 -24.35 49.44 11.04
CA PRO A 195 -25.10 48.21 11.33
C PRO A 195 -25.43 48.01 12.81
N GLY A 196 -24.74 48.67 13.74
CA GLY A 196 -25.01 48.57 15.17
C GLY A 196 -26.17 49.45 15.65
N THR A 197 -26.30 50.67 15.09
CA THR A 197 -27.38 51.60 15.47
C THR A 197 -28.55 51.61 14.49
N GLY A 198 -28.35 51.12 13.28
CA GLY A 198 -29.37 51.12 12.23
C GLY A 198 -29.60 52.47 11.56
N GLU A 199 -28.64 53.39 11.67
CA GLU A 199 -28.75 54.77 11.19
C GLU A 199 -27.71 55.10 10.11
N GLU A 200 -28.00 56.15 9.34
CA GLU A 200 -27.06 56.73 8.38
C GLU A 200 -25.80 57.24 9.09
N TYR A 201 -24.65 56.99 8.46
CA TYR A 201 -23.33 57.34 8.96
C TYR A 201 -22.60 58.20 7.93
N THR A 202 -21.79 59.15 8.38
CA THR A 202 -20.91 59.91 7.48
C THR A 202 -19.84 58.99 6.92
N CYS A 203 -19.85 58.77 5.60
CA CYS A 203 -18.91 57.88 4.93
C CYS A 203 -17.44 58.25 5.20
N LEU A 204 -16.63 57.24 5.49
CA LEU A 204 -15.18 57.36 5.57
C LEU A 204 -14.55 57.13 4.20
N SER A 205 -13.63 57.99 3.77
CA SER A 205 -12.77 57.67 2.63
C SER A 205 -11.49 57.00 3.09
N PHE A 206 -10.94 56.10 2.28
CA PHE A 206 -9.58 55.58 2.51
C PHE A 206 -8.52 56.69 2.53
N LYS A 207 -8.77 57.81 1.86
CA LYS A 207 -7.88 58.99 1.88
C LYS A 207 -7.87 59.70 3.23
N ASP A 208 -8.95 59.59 3.99
CA ASP A 208 -9.11 60.24 5.30
C ASP A 208 -8.57 59.37 6.44
N VAL A 209 -8.19 58.12 6.12
CA VAL A 209 -7.54 57.20 7.07
C VAL A 209 -6.04 57.48 7.08
N PHE A 210 -5.55 58.02 8.20
CA PHE A 210 -4.13 58.22 8.41
C PHE A 210 -3.47 56.89 8.77
N ILE A 211 -2.47 56.45 7.98
CA ILE A 211 -1.67 55.27 8.29
C ILE A 211 -0.31 55.74 8.83
N PRO A 212 -0.03 55.57 10.13
CA PRO A 212 1.26 55.95 10.70
C PRO A 212 2.41 55.23 10.00
N LYS A 213 3.55 55.91 9.80
CA LYS A 213 4.75 55.31 9.15
C LYS A 213 5.25 54.01 9.81
N LYS A 214 4.95 53.81 11.09
CA LYS A 214 5.32 52.63 11.86
C LYS A 214 4.23 51.55 11.90
N CYS A 215 3.04 51.81 11.36
CA CYS A 215 1.99 50.82 11.23
C CYS A 215 2.13 50.13 9.88
N LYS A 216 2.33 48.81 9.88
CA LYS A 216 2.22 48.03 8.65
C LYS A 216 0.75 47.66 8.45
N VAL A 217 0.25 47.91 7.26
CA VAL A 217 -1.07 47.47 6.82
C VAL A 217 -0.86 46.47 5.69
N SER A 218 -1.35 45.24 5.89
CA SER A 218 -1.33 44.20 4.86
C SER A 218 -2.71 44.10 4.22
N ASN A 219 -2.79 44.24 2.89
CA ASN A 219 -4.03 44.21 2.10
C ASN A 219 -4.01 43.05 1.07
N LYS A 220 -3.70 41.84 1.52
CA LYS A 220 -3.23 40.81 0.58
C LYS A 220 -4.32 39.91 -0.01
N THR A 221 -5.44 39.72 0.67
CA THR A 221 -6.39 38.66 0.30
C THR A 221 -7.83 39.13 0.17
N LYS A 222 -8.48 38.63 -0.87
CA LYS A 222 -9.94 38.70 -1.04
C LYS A 222 -10.60 37.91 0.10
N ALA A 223 -11.71 38.41 0.62
CA ALA A 223 -12.46 37.73 1.67
C ALA A 223 -13.42 36.69 1.07
N GLY A 224 -13.30 35.44 1.51
CA GLY A 224 -14.09 34.29 1.06
C GLY A 224 -15.18 33.96 2.07
N PHE A 225 -16.43 33.90 1.64
CA PHE A 225 -17.57 33.51 2.47
C PHE A 225 -18.01 32.10 2.14
N GLU A 226 -18.35 31.33 3.18
CA GLU A 226 -18.99 30.03 3.02
C GLU A 226 -20.51 30.18 2.82
N TRP A 227 -21.15 29.24 2.13
CA TRP A 227 -22.61 29.24 1.93
C TRP A 227 -23.42 29.23 3.24
N GLY A 228 -22.87 28.63 4.30
CA GLY A 228 -23.46 28.67 5.64
C GLY A 228 -23.56 30.10 6.20
N GLU A 229 -22.56 30.94 5.92
CA GLU A 229 -22.57 32.35 6.34
C GLU A 229 -23.53 33.20 5.51
N VAL A 230 -23.55 32.97 4.19
CA VAL A 230 -24.47 33.65 3.26
C VAL A 230 -25.93 33.45 3.68
N SER A 231 -26.30 32.20 3.97
CA SER A 231 -27.66 31.86 4.39
C SER A 231 -28.02 32.39 5.78
N THR A 232 -27.09 32.32 6.73
CA THR A 232 -27.29 32.79 8.11
C THR A 232 -27.43 34.31 8.19
N GLN A 233 -26.57 35.05 7.49
CA GLN A 233 -26.57 36.51 7.49
C GLN A 233 -27.54 37.12 6.47
N LYS A 234 -28.28 36.30 5.72
CA LYS A 234 -29.15 36.73 4.62
C LYS A 234 -28.39 37.61 3.62
N LEU A 235 -27.20 37.20 3.23
CA LEU A 235 -26.43 37.87 2.17
C LEU A 235 -26.89 37.40 0.80
N LEU A 236 -26.60 38.19 -0.23
CA LEU A 236 -26.97 37.88 -1.60
C LEU A 236 -25.73 37.51 -2.41
N VAL A 237 -25.77 36.44 -3.20
CA VAL A 237 -24.65 36.08 -4.10
C VAL A 237 -25.01 36.39 -5.55
N PHE A 238 -24.10 37.03 -6.27
CA PHE A 238 -24.25 37.33 -7.70
C PHE A 238 -22.91 37.20 -8.42
N ASN A 239 -22.81 36.32 -9.42
CA ASN A 239 -21.56 36.08 -10.19
C ASN A 239 -20.34 35.80 -9.29
N GLY A 240 -20.54 35.06 -8.20
CA GLY A 240 -19.49 34.74 -7.22
C GLY A 240 -19.10 35.88 -6.27
N HIS A 241 -19.73 37.06 -6.39
CA HIS A 241 -19.61 38.14 -5.41
C HIS A 241 -20.66 37.97 -4.32
N VAL A 242 -20.29 38.34 -3.09
CA VAL A 242 -21.17 38.35 -1.92
C VAL A 242 -21.54 39.79 -1.62
N LEU A 243 -22.84 40.07 -1.61
CA LEU A 243 -23.42 41.39 -1.51
C LEU A 243 -24.18 41.55 -0.19
N ASP A 244 -23.96 42.67 0.47
CA ASP A 244 -24.72 43.10 1.64
C ASP A 244 -25.77 44.15 1.25
N MET A 245 -27.04 43.77 1.35
CA MET A 245 -28.16 44.59 0.90
C MET A 245 -28.75 45.50 1.99
N ARG A 246 -28.10 45.63 3.16
CA ARG A 246 -28.61 46.48 4.25
C ARG A 246 -28.79 47.94 3.85
N ALA A 247 -27.79 48.54 3.19
CA ALA A 247 -27.86 49.93 2.73
C ALA A 247 -28.93 50.14 1.64
N TYR A 248 -29.13 49.13 0.78
CA TYR A 248 -30.22 49.09 -0.21
C TYR A 248 -31.59 49.15 0.48
N PHE A 249 -31.85 48.27 1.45
CA PHE A 249 -33.14 48.22 2.15
C PHE A 249 -33.38 49.44 3.03
N TYR A 250 -32.34 49.99 3.65
CA TYR A 250 -32.44 51.25 4.37
C TYR A 250 -32.92 52.38 3.45
N THR A 251 -32.26 52.57 2.29
CA THR A 251 -32.60 53.63 1.34
C THR A 251 -34.02 53.47 0.79
N ARG A 252 -34.43 52.23 0.53
CA ARG A 252 -35.81 51.90 0.14
C ARG A 252 -36.81 52.34 1.21
N ASN A 253 -36.59 51.96 2.47
CA ASN A 253 -37.53 52.25 3.55
C ASN A 253 -37.55 53.73 3.92
N ALA A 254 -36.40 54.39 3.93
CA ALA A 254 -36.25 55.79 4.33
C ALA A 254 -36.92 56.78 3.36
N ARG A 255 -37.00 56.45 2.05
CA ARG A 255 -37.61 57.31 1.02
C ARG A 255 -39.10 57.02 0.76
N GLY A 256 -39.73 56.21 1.60
CA GLY A 256 -41.16 55.89 1.54
C GLY A 256 -41.49 54.71 0.62
N SER A 257 -42.71 54.18 0.77
CA SER A 257 -43.18 52.92 0.16
C SER A 257 -43.16 52.88 -1.38
N GLY A 258 -43.12 54.05 -2.04
CA GLY A 258 -43.05 54.17 -3.50
C GLY A 258 -41.64 54.21 -4.07
N PHE A 259 -40.59 54.42 -3.25
CA PHE A 259 -39.22 54.48 -3.74
C PHE A 259 -38.60 53.09 -3.77
N VAL A 260 -38.23 52.65 -4.97
CA VAL A 260 -37.59 51.36 -5.19
C VAL A 260 -36.28 51.59 -5.94
N PRO A 261 -35.10 51.35 -5.31
CA PRO A 261 -33.84 51.52 -6.01
C PRO A 261 -33.77 50.59 -7.22
N TYR A 262 -33.37 51.12 -8.38
CA TYR A 262 -33.28 50.37 -9.64
C TYR A 262 -34.62 49.74 -10.13
N GLY A 263 -35.77 50.21 -9.64
CA GLY A 263 -37.10 49.81 -10.12
C GLY A 263 -37.70 48.57 -9.43
N SER A 264 -39.00 48.37 -9.67
CA SER A 264 -39.80 47.32 -9.01
C SER A 264 -39.36 45.89 -9.34
N GLU A 265 -38.88 45.66 -10.56
CA GLU A 265 -38.43 44.34 -11.00
C GLU A 265 -37.16 43.91 -10.26
N THR A 266 -36.14 44.76 -10.23
CA THR A 266 -34.88 44.54 -9.51
C THR A 266 -35.12 44.23 -8.04
N ASP A 267 -35.99 45.00 -7.41
CA ASP A 267 -36.35 44.83 -6.01
C ASP A 267 -37.10 43.53 -5.70
N ARG A 268 -38.01 43.13 -6.59
CA ARG A 268 -38.72 41.86 -6.49
C ARG A 268 -37.73 40.70 -6.58
N VAL A 269 -36.78 40.77 -7.51
CA VAL A 269 -35.72 39.77 -7.68
C VAL A 269 -34.85 39.69 -6.42
N ILE A 270 -34.30 40.82 -5.96
CA ILE A 270 -33.43 40.88 -4.78
C ILE A 270 -34.11 40.23 -3.57
N ARG A 271 -35.36 40.63 -3.27
CA ARG A 271 -36.10 40.07 -2.13
C ARG A 271 -36.41 38.58 -2.26
N GLY A 272 -36.58 38.08 -3.48
CA GLY A 272 -36.93 36.69 -3.75
C GLY A 272 -35.79 35.70 -3.52
N CYS A 273 -34.52 36.15 -3.53
CA CYS A 273 -33.35 35.26 -3.48
C CYS A 273 -32.32 35.66 -2.39
N MET A 274 -32.71 36.49 -1.42
CA MET A 274 -31.90 36.81 -0.23
C MET A 274 -31.47 35.54 0.53
N GLY A 275 -30.19 35.48 0.93
CA GLY A 275 -29.62 34.34 1.64
C GLY A 275 -29.19 33.18 0.74
N GLY A 276 -29.07 33.41 -0.57
CA GLY A 276 -28.67 32.41 -1.55
C GLY A 276 -28.07 33.01 -2.82
N ASP A 277 -27.96 32.16 -3.84
CA ASP A 277 -27.48 32.55 -5.17
C ASP A 277 -28.60 33.18 -6.01
N CYS A 278 -28.39 34.43 -6.42
CA CYS A 278 -29.28 35.21 -7.27
C CYS A 278 -28.75 35.35 -8.71
N THR A 279 -27.66 34.65 -9.06
CA THR A 279 -26.96 34.80 -10.35
C THR A 279 -27.89 34.65 -11.54
N MET A 280 -28.73 33.61 -11.54
CA MET A 280 -29.68 33.39 -12.63
C MET A 280 -30.72 34.50 -12.71
N GLN A 281 -31.35 34.89 -11.59
CA GLN A 281 -32.46 35.83 -11.58
C GLN A 281 -31.99 37.27 -11.89
N LEU A 282 -30.82 37.66 -11.38
CA LEU A 282 -30.24 38.98 -11.64
C LEU A 282 -29.66 39.07 -13.06
N SER A 283 -29.32 37.95 -13.71
CA SER A 283 -28.82 37.95 -15.10
C SER A 283 -29.81 38.52 -16.11
N PHE A 284 -31.12 38.48 -15.80
CA PHE A 284 -32.18 39.05 -16.63
C PHE A 284 -32.35 40.57 -16.49
N LEU A 285 -31.72 41.19 -15.48
CA LEU A 285 -31.76 42.64 -15.29
C LEU A 285 -30.82 43.37 -16.25
N ARG A 286 -30.88 44.70 -16.30
CA ARG A 286 -29.97 45.47 -17.16
C ARG A 286 -28.55 45.39 -16.62
N LYS A 287 -27.55 45.30 -17.51
CA LYS A 287 -26.13 45.25 -17.11
C LYS A 287 -25.72 46.44 -16.24
N GLU A 288 -26.26 47.63 -16.52
CA GLU A 288 -26.02 48.83 -15.70
C GLU A 288 -26.48 48.66 -14.25
N GLU A 289 -27.63 48.03 -14.02
CA GLU A 289 -28.16 47.75 -12.68
C GLU A 289 -27.31 46.68 -11.98
N GLN A 290 -26.94 45.63 -12.70
CA GLN A 290 -26.04 44.58 -12.21
C GLN A 290 -24.69 45.14 -11.76
N ASP A 291 -24.06 45.97 -12.59
CA ASP A 291 -22.76 46.60 -12.30
C ASP A 291 -22.85 47.53 -11.09
N CYS A 292 -23.95 48.28 -10.96
CA CYS A 292 -24.16 49.16 -9.82
C CYS A 292 -24.42 48.41 -8.52
N LEU A 293 -25.17 47.30 -8.56
CA LEU A 293 -25.37 46.42 -7.41
C LEU A 293 -24.04 45.83 -6.92
N LEU A 294 -23.21 45.35 -7.84
CA LEU A 294 -21.87 44.84 -7.52
C LEU A 294 -20.99 45.92 -6.89
N LYS A 295 -20.86 47.08 -7.54
CA LYS A 295 -20.00 48.18 -7.04
C LYS A 295 -20.40 48.65 -5.65
N GLN A 296 -21.71 48.81 -5.41
CA GLN A 296 -22.23 49.41 -4.18
C GLN A 296 -22.37 48.42 -3.01
N ASN A 297 -22.55 47.11 -3.25
CA ASN A 297 -22.90 46.18 -2.17
C ASN A 297 -21.88 45.05 -1.94
N THR A 298 -20.85 44.88 -2.77
CA THR A 298 -19.89 43.77 -2.62
C THR A 298 -19.10 43.84 -1.31
N ILE A 299 -19.24 42.84 -0.44
CA ILE A 299 -18.48 42.69 0.81
C ILE A 299 -17.46 41.55 0.78
N GLY A 300 -17.46 40.74 -0.28
CA GLY A 300 -16.50 39.66 -0.50
C GLY A 300 -16.89 38.77 -1.66
N TYR A 301 -16.35 37.56 -1.65
CA TYR A 301 -16.51 36.57 -2.71
C TYR A 301 -16.93 35.24 -2.10
N ILE A 302 -17.64 34.41 -2.85
CA ILE A 302 -17.93 33.06 -2.39
C ILE A 302 -16.64 32.24 -2.37
N ASP A 303 -16.40 31.50 -1.29
CA ASP A 303 -15.24 30.63 -1.21
C ASP A 303 -15.42 29.42 -2.14
N THR A 304 -14.65 29.39 -3.22
CA THR A 304 -14.67 28.31 -4.20
C THR A 304 -13.30 27.65 -4.23
N LYS A 305 -13.28 26.34 -3.96
CA LYS A 305 -12.08 25.54 -4.20
C LYS A 305 -11.81 25.50 -5.71
N THR A 306 -10.57 25.76 -6.12
CA THR A 306 -10.18 25.59 -7.52
C THR A 306 -10.28 24.11 -7.92
N PHE A 307 -10.56 23.84 -9.20
CA PHE A 307 -10.68 22.48 -9.70
C PHE A 307 -9.40 21.66 -9.45
N GLY A 308 -8.23 22.30 -9.57
CA GLY A 308 -6.94 21.68 -9.24
C GLY A 308 -6.85 21.27 -7.78
N CYS A 309 -7.33 22.11 -6.86
CA CYS A 309 -7.29 21.80 -5.44
C CYS A 309 -8.27 20.68 -5.06
N PHE A 310 -9.45 20.65 -5.68
CA PHE A 310 -10.40 19.55 -5.53
C PHE A 310 -9.81 18.21 -6.00
N ILE A 311 -9.18 18.18 -7.19
CA ILE A 311 -8.53 16.96 -7.68
C ILE A 311 -7.41 16.53 -6.74
N ALA A 312 -6.57 17.45 -6.27
CA ALA A 312 -5.47 17.13 -5.39
C ALA A 312 -5.94 16.49 -4.09
N GLU A 313 -7.00 17.03 -3.49
CA GLU A 313 -7.64 16.48 -2.29
C GLU A 313 -8.21 15.08 -2.56
N ALA A 314 -8.94 14.90 -3.66
CA ALA A 314 -9.51 13.60 -4.02
C ALA A 314 -8.43 12.53 -4.28
N VAL A 315 -7.35 12.88 -4.98
CA VAL A 315 -6.23 11.96 -5.27
C VAL A 315 -5.46 11.65 -3.99
N SER A 316 -5.21 12.63 -3.13
CA SER A 316 -4.56 12.42 -1.84
C SER A 316 -5.37 11.46 -0.96
N VAL A 317 -6.69 11.64 -0.87
CA VAL A 317 -7.58 10.74 -0.13
C VAL A 317 -7.61 9.34 -0.74
N ALA A 318 -7.72 9.22 -2.07
CA ALA A 318 -7.73 7.93 -2.73
C ALA A 318 -6.41 7.16 -2.51
N THR A 319 -5.26 7.83 -2.67
CA THR A 319 -3.94 7.20 -2.44
C THR A 319 -3.74 6.81 -0.98
N PHE A 320 -4.17 7.66 -0.03
CA PHE A 320 -4.15 7.34 1.39
C PHE A 320 -4.96 6.07 1.70
N ILE A 321 -6.20 5.98 1.20
CA ILE A 321 -7.05 4.80 1.39
C ILE A 321 -6.39 3.55 0.79
N CYS A 322 -5.80 3.63 -0.40
CA CYS A 322 -5.11 2.49 -1.01
C CYS A 322 -3.91 2.02 -0.19
N VAL A 323 -3.03 2.93 0.25
CA VAL A 323 -1.83 2.59 1.03
C VAL A 323 -2.22 2.00 2.38
N PHE A 324 -3.12 2.66 3.12
CA PHE A 324 -3.59 2.15 4.40
C PHE A 324 -4.37 0.84 4.24
N GLY A 325 -5.17 0.71 3.17
CA GLY A 325 -5.89 -0.53 2.86
C GLY A 325 -4.95 -1.72 2.65
N ILE A 326 -3.83 -1.55 1.95
CA ILE A 326 -2.82 -2.61 1.77
C ILE A 326 -2.13 -2.94 3.09
N LEU A 327 -1.74 -1.93 3.88
CA LEU A 327 -1.10 -2.13 5.18
C LEU A 327 -2.01 -2.83 6.18
N PHE A 328 -3.25 -2.36 6.34
CA PHE A 328 -4.26 -2.98 7.18
C PHE A 328 -4.65 -4.35 6.67
N GLY A 329 -4.76 -4.55 5.35
CA GLY A 329 -5.03 -5.86 4.76
C GLY A 329 -3.96 -6.88 5.11
N LYS A 330 -2.68 -6.51 5.00
CA LYS A 330 -1.56 -7.38 5.43
C LYS A 330 -1.58 -7.67 6.92
N MET A 331 -1.77 -6.65 7.75
CA MET A 331 -1.83 -6.82 9.21
C MET A 331 -3.03 -7.69 9.62
N PHE A 332 -4.19 -7.49 9.00
CA PHE A 332 -5.39 -8.26 9.24
C PHE A 332 -5.19 -9.73 8.83
N LEU A 333 -4.69 -9.99 7.63
CA LEU A 333 -4.36 -11.35 7.19
C LEU A 333 -3.35 -12.02 8.12
N ALA A 334 -2.30 -11.31 8.56
CA ALA A 334 -1.33 -11.83 9.52
C ALA A 334 -1.96 -12.13 10.89
N THR A 335 -2.85 -11.27 11.38
CA THR A 335 -3.53 -11.45 12.68
C THR A 335 -4.53 -12.61 12.62
N VAL A 336 -5.33 -12.70 11.55
CA VAL A 336 -6.24 -13.84 11.31
C VAL A 336 -5.43 -15.12 11.21
N PHE A 337 -4.38 -15.15 10.40
CA PHE A 337 -3.50 -16.30 10.28
C PHE A 337 -2.92 -16.72 11.64
N SER A 338 -2.41 -15.79 12.43
CA SER A 338 -1.88 -16.07 13.77
C SER A 338 -2.96 -16.62 14.72
N TRP A 339 -4.17 -16.06 14.69
CA TRP A 339 -5.21 -16.39 15.67
C TRP A 339 -5.99 -17.66 15.32
N THR A 340 -6.20 -17.95 14.04
CA THR A 340 -7.01 -19.09 13.58
C THR A 340 -6.17 -20.22 12.98
N MET A 341 -5.26 -19.91 12.05
CA MET A 341 -4.52 -20.93 11.28
C MET A 341 -3.24 -21.41 11.99
N GLY A 342 -2.52 -20.53 12.67
CA GLY A 342 -1.31 -20.89 13.43
C GLY A 342 -1.61 -21.92 14.52
N ARG A 343 -2.80 -21.84 15.13
CA ARG A 343 -3.27 -22.83 16.11
C ARG A 343 -3.73 -24.16 15.48
N PHE A 344 -4.04 -24.18 14.19
CA PHE A 344 -4.47 -25.39 13.48
C PHE A 344 -3.26 -26.13 12.88
N LEU A 345 -2.29 -25.39 12.32
CA LEU A 345 -1.02 -25.94 11.83
C LEU A 345 -0.17 -26.55 12.95
N GLY A 346 -0.21 -25.99 14.16
CA GLY A 346 0.45 -26.59 15.35
C GLY A 346 -0.40 -27.61 16.13
N ARG A 347 -1.60 -27.98 15.64
CA ARG A 347 -2.51 -28.94 16.34
C ARG A 347 -2.61 -30.32 15.71
N MET A 348 -2.01 -30.54 14.55
CA MET A 348 -1.91 -31.89 13.99
C MET A 348 -1.13 -32.83 14.92
N GLU A 349 -0.24 -32.28 15.76
CA GLU A 349 0.62 -33.01 16.69
C GLU A 349 -0.10 -33.66 17.90
N LYS A 350 -1.21 -33.08 18.39
CA LYS A 350 -1.81 -33.52 19.68
C LYS A 350 -3.03 -34.43 19.57
N LYS A 351 -3.74 -34.43 18.44
CA LYS A 351 -4.97 -35.23 18.32
C LYS A 351 -4.69 -36.70 17.98
N GLN A 352 -3.53 -37.01 17.40
CA GLN A 352 -3.14 -38.38 17.10
C GLN A 352 -2.65 -39.13 18.35
N LYS A 353 -1.94 -38.47 19.28
CA LYS A 353 -1.50 -39.07 20.57
C LYS A 353 -2.68 -39.48 21.47
N GLN A 354 -3.77 -38.69 21.55
CA GLN A 354 -4.93 -39.04 22.40
C GLN A 354 -5.84 -40.14 21.83
N THR A 355 -5.92 -40.28 20.50
CA THR A 355 -6.79 -41.32 19.90
C THR A 355 -6.07 -42.68 19.81
N ALA A 356 -4.74 -42.71 19.95
CA ALA A 356 -3.94 -43.93 19.94
C ALA A 356 -3.84 -44.61 21.33
N GLU A 357 -3.86 -43.85 22.43
CA GLU A 357 -3.75 -44.44 23.79
C GLU A 357 -5.07 -45.02 24.33
N GLU A 358 -6.23 -44.58 23.84
CA GLU A 358 -7.54 -45.05 24.34
C GLU A 358 -8.09 -46.28 23.56
N GLY A 359 -7.45 -46.66 22.45
CA GLY A 359 -7.86 -47.79 21.59
C GLY A 359 -7.39 -49.18 22.05
N ASP A 360 -6.37 -49.26 22.92
CA ASP A 360 -5.71 -50.54 23.26
C ASP A 360 -6.21 -51.19 24.58
N SER A 361 -7.21 -50.60 25.25
CA SER A 361 -7.71 -51.13 26.54
C SER A 361 -9.14 -51.68 26.52
N ALA A 362 -9.84 -51.66 25.38
CA ALA A 362 -11.24 -52.07 25.28
C ALA A 362 -11.44 -53.31 24.39
N SER A 363 -10.66 -54.37 24.62
CA SER A 363 -10.95 -55.72 24.11
C SER A 363 -11.10 -56.69 25.27
N LEU A 364 -12.15 -56.55 26.08
CA LEU A 364 -12.56 -57.59 27.04
C LEU A 364 -13.99 -57.34 27.54
N PHE A 365 -14.83 -58.37 27.38
CA PHE A 365 -16.18 -58.57 27.92
C PHE A 365 -17.39 -57.94 27.21
N GLY A 366 -18.38 -58.79 26.90
CA GLY A 366 -19.79 -58.43 27.08
C GLY A 366 -20.77 -58.87 26.00
N GLU A 367 -21.22 -60.12 26.09
CA GLU A 367 -22.32 -60.70 25.34
C GLU A 367 -23.70 -60.16 25.78
N SER A 368 -24.67 -60.16 24.85
CA SER A 368 -26.15 -60.23 25.03
C SER A 368 -26.95 -59.00 25.55
N THR A 369 -27.93 -58.52 24.78
CA THR A 369 -29.37 -58.92 24.88
C THR A 369 -30.30 -58.00 24.07
N LEU A 370 -31.34 -58.64 23.51
CA LEU A 370 -32.50 -58.06 22.84
C LEU A 370 -33.31 -57.09 23.72
N GLY A 371 -33.99 -56.13 23.07
CA GLY A 371 -35.17 -55.46 23.61
C GLY A 371 -35.80 -54.54 22.57
N GLY A 372 -36.72 -55.07 21.76
CA GLY A 372 -37.36 -54.33 20.67
C GLY A 372 -38.39 -53.29 21.11
N SER A 373 -38.76 -52.41 20.18
CA SER A 373 -40.07 -52.47 19.51
C SER A 373 -40.29 -51.21 18.68
N GLY A 374 -40.93 -51.37 17.52
CA GLY A 374 -41.87 -50.36 17.03
C GLY A 374 -41.51 -49.59 15.76
N PHE A 375 -42.03 -50.13 14.65
CA PHE A 375 -42.65 -49.40 13.53
C PHE A 375 -41.79 -48.70 12.46
N GLY A 376 -42.02 -49.14 11.22
CA GLY A 376 -42.15 -48.25 10.06
C GLY A 376 -41.03 -48.33 9.03
N ALA A 377 -41.17 -49.22 8.07
CA ALA A 377 -40.37 -49.25 6.85
C ALA A 377 -40.64 -48.00 6.00
N VAL A 378 -39.66 -47.09 5.87
CA VAL A 378 -39.41 -46.23 4.71
C VAL A 378 -37.90 -45.88 4.69
N GLU A 379 -37.32 -45.85 3.49
CA GLU A 379 -35.99 -45.29 3.14
C GLU A 379 -34.73 -46.16 3.33
N ALA A 380 -34.62 -47.17 2.46
CA ALA A 380 -33.36 -47.81 2.07
C ALA A 380 -32.42 -46.89 1.22
N GLY A 381 -32.39 -45.58 1.50
CA GLY A 381 -31.65 -44.56 0.73
C GLY A 381 -30.42 -44.00 1.44
N GLU A 382 -30.39 -43.96 2.77
CA GLU A 382 -29.30 -43.31 3.53
C GLU A 382 -28.16 -44.26 3.96
N ALA A 383 -28.42 -45.56 4.07
CA ALA A 383 -27.38 -46.54 4.45
C ALA A 383 -26.32 -46.75 3.35
N ALA A 384 -26.69 -46.58 2.06
CA ALA A 384 -25.79 -46.74 0.93
C ALA A 384 -24.80 -45.58 0.78
N GLN A 385 -25.19 -44.35 1.17
CA GLN A 385 -24.31 -43.18 1.12
C GLN A 385 -23.25 -43.21 2.23
N SER A 386 -23.59 -43.72 3.42
CA SER A 386 -22.64 -43.89 4.53
C SER A 386 -21.53 -44.89 4.20
N ILE A 387 -21.88 -46.04 3.60
CA ILE A 387 -20.90 -47.09 3.25
C ILE A 387 -19.98 -46.63 2.10
N THR A 388 -20.51 -45.90 1.12
CA THR A 388 -19.71 -45.39 -0.02
C THR A 388 -18.75 -44.29 0.43
N GLN A 389 -19.19 -43.39 1.31
CA GLN A 389 -18.35 -42.32 1.87
C GLN A 389 -17.30 -42.84 2.87
N GLN A 390 -17.61 -43.92 3.61
CA GLN A 390 -16.62 -44.63 4.42
C GLN A 390 -15.61 -45.38 3.55
N ARG A 391 -16.04 -46.00 2.45
CA ARG A 391 -15.18 -46.75 1.52
C ARG A 391 -14.24 -45.82 0.74
N GLU A 392 -14.68 -44.62 0.34
CA GLU A 392 -13.80 -43.59 -0.27
C GLU A 392 -12.75 -43.06 0.71
N LYS A 393 -13.12 -42.81 1.98
CA LYS A 393 -12.15 -42.43 3.02
C LYS A 393 -11.15 -43.56 3.31
N MET A 394 -11.62 -44.80 3.39
CA MET A 394 -10.80 -45.98 3.63
C MET A 394 -9.87 -46.31 2.45
N PHE A 395 -10.33 -46.06 1.21
CA PHE A 395 -9.52 -46.16 -0.01
C PHE A 395 -8.44 -45.05 -0.05
N SER A 396 -8.77 -43.81 0.35
CA SER A 396 -7.80 -42.71 0.41
C SER A 396 -6.73 -42.86 1.50
N LEU A 397 -7.05 -43.53 2.62
CA LEU A 397 -6.08 -43.84 3.67
C LEU A 397 -5.18 -45.03 3.28
N ALA A 398 -5.74 -46.06 2.64
CA ALA A 398 -4.98 -47.20 2.14
C ALA A 398 -4.01 -46.82 1.01
N ASP A 399 -4.39 -45.85 0.16
CA ASP A 399 -3.48 -45.31 -0.87
C ASP A 399 -2.41 -44.40 -0.28
N ARG A 400 -2.72 -43.59 0.74
CA ARG A 400 -1.70 -42.81 1.49
C ARG A 400 -0.68 -43.71 2.19
N ALA A 401 -1.08 -44.89 2.64
CA ALA A 401 -0.19 -45.88 3.23
C ALA A 401 0.71 -46.61 2.21
N ARG A 402 0.55 -46.36 0.90
CA ARG A 402 1.35 -46.98 -0.18
C ARG A 402 2.24 -46.00 -0.93
N MET A 403 2.18 -44.71 -0.61
CA MET A 403 2.95 -43.68 -1.30
C MET A 403 4.31 -43.48 -0.62
N ASN A 404 5.38 -43.76 -1.36
CA ASN A 404 6.73 -43.37 -0.96
C ASN A 404 6.89 -41.85 -1.10
N VAL A 405 7.39 -41.19 -0.05
CA VAL A 405 7.59 -39.74 -0.01
C VAL A 405 9.07 -39.43 0.16
N CYS A 406 9.65 -38.78 -0.84
CA CYS A 406 11.00 -38.23 -0.76
C CYS A 406 10.92 -36.75 -0.36
N ILE A 407 11.54 -36.40 0.77
CA ILE A 407 11.58 -35.05 1.31
C ILE A 407 12.98 -34.49 1.12
N LEU A 408 13.11 -33.56 0.19
CA LEU A 408 14.37 -32.90 -0.11
C LEU A 408 14.54 -31.64 0.74
N VAL A 409 15.57 -31.59 1.57
CA VAL A 409 15.93 -30.43 2.39
C VAL A 409 17.30 -29.90 1.97
N THR A 410 17.36 -28.65 1.53
CA THR A 410 18.63 -27.98 1.19
C THR A 410 19.07 -27.06 2.31
N CYS A 411 20.30 -27.22 2.82
CA CYS A 411 20.88 -26.40 3.87
C CYS A 411 22.00 -25.50 3.31
N TYR A 412 21.85 -24.19 3.46
CA TYR A 412 22.79 -23.13 3.10
C TYR A 412 23.19 -22.31 4.34
N SER A 413 24.22 -22.78 5.07
CA SER A 413 24.82 -22.03 6.17
C SER A 413 23.83 -21.57 7.27
N GLU A 414 22.70 -22.27 7.47
CA GLU A 414 21.75 -21.97 8.54
C GLU A 414 22.30 -22.30 9.93
N SER A 415 21.66 -21.79 10.97
CA SER A 415 21.99 -22.14 12.36
C SER A 415 21.56 -23.57 12.70
N GLU A 416 22.28 -24.25 13.59
CA GLU A 416 21.95 -25.60 14.11
C GLU A 416 20.48 -25.71 14.57
N GLU A 417 20.00 -24.73 15.35
CA GLU A 417 18.60 -24.69 15.81
C GLU A 417 17.58 -24.60 14.67
N GLY A 418 17.95 -23.96 13.56
CA GLY A 418 17.08 -23.78 12.40
C GLY A 418 16.97 -25.06 11.59
N MET A 419 18.10 -25.74 11.37
CA MET A 419 18.16 -27.06 10.75
C MET A 419 17.39 -28.08 11.58
N LYS A 420 17.64 -28.15 12.90
CA LYS A 420 16.94 -29.05 13.81
C LYS A 420 15.43 -28.86 13.79
N LYS A 421 14.93 -27.62 13.90
CA LYS A 421 13.48 -27.34 13.80
C LYS A 421 12.87 -27.81 12.48
N THR A 422 13.63 -27.70 11.39
CA THR A 422 13.18 -28.14 10.07
C THR A 422 13.11 -29.66 10.00
N PHE A 423 14.14 -30.37 10.46
CA PHE A 423 14.15 -31.83 10.50
C PHE A 423 13.07 -32.40 11.43
N ASP A 424 12.92 -31.84 12.63
CA ASP A 424 11.87 -32.19 13.58
C ASP A 424 10.47 -32.04 12.94
N SER A 425 10.23 -30.93 12.24
CA SER A 425 8.96 -30.67 11.55
C SER A 425 8.69 -31.58 10.36
N VAL A 426 9.74 -32.10 9.70
CA VAL A 426 9.62 -32.95 8.52
C VAL A 426 9.39 -34.40 8.93
N VAL A 427 10.13 -34.88 9.93
CA VAL A 427 10.02 -36.24 10.45
C VAL A 427 8.67 -36.48 11.13
N SER A 428 8.13 -35.48 11.84
CA SER A 428 6.81 -35.51 12.48
C SER A 428 5.60 -35.43 11.54
N THR A 429 5.79 -35.50 10.22
CA THR A 429 4.69 -35.50 9.24
C THR A 429 3.91 -36.82 9.25
N ASP A 430 2.62 -36.78 8.88
CA ASP A 430 1.67 -37.90 8.96
C ASP A 430 1.94 -39.08 7.99
N TYR A 431 3.02 -39.05 7.22
CA TYR A 431 3.38 -40.18 6.35
C TYR A 431 3.90 -41.36 7.20
N PRO A 432 3.72 -42.62 6.77
CA PRO A 432 4.37 -43.76 7.42
C PRO A 432 5.90 -43.61 7.35
N ASP A 433 6.60 -43.85 8.46
CA ASP A 433 8.05 -43.67 8.55
C ASP A 433 8.83 -44.59 7.61
N ASP A 434 8.33 -45.81 7.40
CA ASP A 434 8.86 -46.82 6.47
C ASP A 434 8.72 -46.43 4.99
N HIS A 435 7.90 -45.42 4.69
CA HIS A 435 7.68 -44.87 3.36
C HIS A 435 8.25 -43.44 3.19
N LYS A 436 8.99 -42.92 4.18
CA LYS A 436 9.66 -41.62 4.09
C LYS A 436 11.13 -41.80 3.74
N LEU A 437 11.64 -40.95 2.85
CA LEU A 437 13.06 -40.76 2.60
C LEU A 437 13.41 -39.29 2.81
N LEU A 438 14.24 -38.99 3.81
CA LEU A 438 14.76 -37.66 4.04
C LEU A 438 16.10 -37.48 3.31
N CYS A 439 16.08 -36.72 2.20
CA CYS A 439 17.28 -36.39 1.43
C CYS A 439 17.76 -34.99 1.79
N VAL A 440 18.90 -34.88 2.48
CA VAL A 440 19.48 -33.60 2.89
C VAL A 440 20.68 -33.24 2.02
N ILE A 441 20.63 -32.08 1.37
CA ILE A 441 21.73 -31.54 0.55
C ILE A 441 22.31 -30.32 1.25
N THR A 442 23.62 -30.30 1.47
CA THR A 442 24.33 -29.15 2.06
C THR A 442 25.09 -28.36 1.00
N ASP A 443 25.35 -27.09 1.29
CA ASP A 443 26.08 -26.14 0.44
C ASP A 443 27.60 -26.40 0.34
N GLY A 444 28.08 -27.46 0.99
CA GLY A 444 29.47 -27.91 0.98
C GLY A 444 30.16 -27.73 2.34
N LEU A 445 31.49 -27.76 2.35
CA LEU A 445 32.33 -27.52 3.54
C LEU A 445 32.43 -26.00 3.85
N VAL A 446 31.27 -25.35 3.97
CA VAL A 446 31.12 -23.91 4.23
C VAL A 446 30.69 -23.69 5.68
N ARG A 447 31.22 -22.65 6.34
CA ARG A 447 30.84 -22.27 7.71
C ARG A 447 29.91 -21.06 7.68
N GLY A 448 28.77 -21.17 8.35
CA GLY A 448 27.86 -20.04 8.58
C GLY A 448 28.41 -19.05 9.60
N GLU A 449 27.95 -17.80 9.56
CA GLU A 449 28.43 -16.71 10.42
C GLU A 449 28.21 -17.00 11.93
N SER A 450 27.23 -17.84 12.25
CA SER A 450 26.84 -18.24 13.61
C SER A 450 27.43 -19.57 14.09
N ASN A 451 28.07 -20.37 13.22
CA ASN A 451 28.46 -21.74 13.54
C ASN A 451 30.00 -21.92 13.50
N THR A 452 30.54 -22.71 14.44
CA THR A 452 31.97 -23.06 14.46
C THR A 452 32.32 -24.19 13.50
N ALA A 453 31.35 -25.05 13.22
CA ALA A 453 31.42 -26.18 12.30
C ALA A 453 30.83 -25.84 10.92
N THR A 454 31.21 -26.59 9.89
CA THR A 454 30.63 -26.46 8.54
C THR A 454 29.18 -26.93 8.51
N THR A 455 28.39 -26.46 7.54
CA THR A 455 26.99 -26.90 7.37
C THR A 455 26.89 -28.43 7.33
N ALA A 456 27.78 -29.10 6.60
CA ALA A 456 27.84 -30.56 6.53
C ALA A 456 28.12 -31.21 7.90
N GLU A 457 29.10 -30.71 8.65
CA GLU A 457 29.43 -31.23 9.99
C GLU A 457 28.28 -31.04 10.98
N VAL A 458 27.57 -29.92 10.92
CA VAL A 458 26.40 -29.67 11.79
C VAL A 458 25.28 -30.66 11.45
N VAL A 459 24.97 -30.86 10.17
CA VAL A 459 23.97 -31.87 9.76
C VAL A 459 24.40 -33.26 10.23
N LEU A 460 25.66 -33.66 10.02
CA LEU A 460 26.15 -34.97 10.46
C LEU A 460 26.11 -35.14 11.99
N SER A 461 26.22 -34.06 12.76
CA SER A 461 26.08 -34.12 14.23
C SER A 461 24.64 -34.32 14.71
N LEU A 462 23.65 -34.00 13.87
CA LEU A 462 22.23 -34.14 14.17
C LEU A 462 21.68 -35.52 13.77
N PHE A 463 22.33 -36.20 12.84
CA PHE A 463 21.90 -37.51 12.31
C PHE A 463 22.73 -38.65 12.89
N THR A 464 22.13 -39.84 12.96
CA THR A 464 22.91 -41.06 13.22
C THR A 464 23.35 -41.64 11.89
N VAL A 465 24.66 -41.59 11.62
CA VAL A 465 25.26 -42.09 10.38
C VAL A 465 25.55 -43.59 10.49
N GLU A 466 25.13 -44.35 9.49
CA GLU A 466 25.37 -45.80 9.39
C GLU A 466 26.47 -46.11 8.37
N GLU A 467 26.38 -45.52 7.18
CA GLU A 467 27.34 -45.72 6.10
C GLU A 467 27.86 -44.39 5.55
N GLU A 468 29.16 -44.36 5.25
CA GLU A 468 29.81 -43.25 4.57
C GLU A 468 30.42 -43.76 3.26
N THR A 469 30.07 -43.10 2.16
CA THR A 469 30.67 -43.40 0.86
C THR A 469 31.92 -42.53 0.63
N PRO A 470 32.93 -43.00 -0.13
CA PRO A 470 34.03 -42.13 -0.54
C PRO A 470 33.50 -41.00 -1.44
N PRO A 471 34.14 -39.80 -1.43
CA PRO A 471 33.77 -38.73 -2.34
C PRO A 471 33.79 -39.17 -3.81
N VAL A 472 32.70 -38.96 -4.53
CA VAL A 472 32.56 -39.27 -5.95
C VAL A 472 32.52 -37.96 -6.75
N ALA A 473 33.27 -37.90 -7.85
CA ALA A 473 33.24 -36.77 -8.76
C ALA A 473 31.93 -36.75 -9.57
N TYR A 474 31.34 -35.57 -9.72
CA TYR A 474 30.13 -35.34 -10.52
C TYR A 474 30.27 -34.06 -11.35
N ILE A 475 29.50 -33.99 -12.43
CA ILE A 475 29.46 -32.81 -13.31
C ILE A 475 28.46 -31.80 -12.74
N ALA A 476 28.96 -30.68 -12.23
CA ALA A 476 28.17 -29.56 -11.72
C ALA A 476 27.77 -28.59 -12.85
N VAL A 477 26.71 -27.79 -12.60
CA VAL A 477 26.20 -26.78 -13.54
C VAL A 477 27.18 -25.59 -13.74
N ALA A 478 28.33 -25.59 -13.06
CA ALA A 478 29.35 -24.54 -13.16
C ALA A 478 30.23 -24.73 -14.41
N GLY A 479 30.57 -23.63 -15.09
CA GLY A 479 31.43 -23.67 -16.28
C GLY A 479 32.94 -23.75 -15.97
N GLY A 480 33.72 -24.28 -16.92
CA GLY A 480 35.18 -24.30 -16.89
C GLY A 480 35.76 -25.31 -15.88
N ALA A 481 36.89 -24.98 -15.23
CA ALA A 481 37.55 -25.87 -14.27
C ALA A 481 36.71 -26.23 -13.01
N LYS A 482 35.53 -25.64 -12.84
CA LYS A 482 34.58 -25.94 -11.75
C LYS A 482 33.44 -26.88 -12.17
N HIS A 483 33.47 -27.41 -13.39
CA HIS A 483 32.47 -28.35 -13.87
C HIS A 483 32.59 -29.71 -13.18
N VAL A 484 33.77 -30.09 -12.70
CA VAL A 484 33.94 -31.28 -11.86
C VAL A 484 33.90 -30.83 -10.40
N ASN A 485 32.93 -31.34 -9.66
CA ASN A 485 32.88 -31.19 -8.22
C ASN A 485 32.82 -32.59 -7.57
N MET A 486 33.04 -32.68 -6.27
CA MET A 486 32.93 -33.94 -5.54
C MET A 486 31.77 -33.88 -4.55
N ALA A 487 30.98 -34.94 -4.50
CA ALA A 487 29.94 -35.13 -3.51
C ALA A 487 30.29 -36.34 -2.66
N ARG A 488 29.93 -36.27 -1.38
CA ARG A 488 30.02 -37.40 -0.46
C ARG A 488 28.62 -37.69 0.05
N VAL A 489 28.23 -38.95 0.02
CA VAL A 489 26.90 -39.39 0.47
C VAL A 489 27.04 -40.14 1.79
N TYR A 490 26.18 -39.78 2.72
CA TYR A 490 26.03 -40.42 4.02
C TYR A 490 24.64 -41.05 4.07
N SER A 491 24.54 -42.28 4.56
CA SER A 491 23.27 -42.92 4.89
C SER A 491 23.15 -43.05 6.40
N GLY A 492 21.92 -43.01 6.89
CA GLY A 492 21.64 -42.96 8.32
C GLY A 492 20.17 -42.68 8.56
N TRP A 493 19.84 -42.35 9.81
CA TRP A 493 18.48 -42.00 10.21
C TRP A 493 18.46 -40.79 11.13
N TYR A 494 17.32 -40.11 11.14
CA TYR A 494 16.98 -39.06 12.09
C TYR A 494 15.82 -39.50 12.97
N GLU A 495 15.96 -39.32 14.28
CA GLU A 495 14.94 -39.72 15.25
C GLU A 495 14.37 -38.50 15.99
N HIS A 496 13.03 -38.37 15.98
CA HIS A 496 12.34 -37.32 16.71
C HIS A 496 10.95 -37.77 17.17
N ASP A 497 10.67 -37.61 18.46
CA ASP A 497 9.35 -37.85 19.08
C ASP A 497 8.70 -39.22 18.78
N GLY A 498 9.52 -40.25 18.62
CA GLY A 498 9.11 -41.62 18.31
C GLY A 498 9.06 -41.97 16.82
N HIS A 499 9.35 -41.00 15.95
CA HIS A 499 9.50 -41.21 14.51
C HIS A 499 10.97 -41.41 14.13
N ARG A 500 11.23 -42.36 13.22
CA ARG A 500 12.59 -42.64 12.69
C ARG A 500 12.54 -42.74 11.18
N VAL A 501 13.20 -41.79 10.51
CA VAL A 501 13.24 -41.65 9.04
C VAL A 501 14.66 -41.72 8.52
#